data_AF-A0A838F9K6-F1
#
_entry.id   AF-A0A838F9K6-F1
#
_cell.length_a   1.000
_cell.length_b   1.000
_cell.length_c   1.000
_cell.angle_alpha   90.00
_cell.angle_beta   90.00
_cell.angle_gamma   90.00
#
_symmetry.space_group_name_H-M   'P 1'
#
loop_
_entity.id
_entity.type
_entity.pdbx_description
1 polymer ?
#
loop_
_entity_poly.entity_id
_entity_poly.type
_entity_poly.pdbx_seq_one_letter_code
_entity_poly.pdbx_strand_id
1 'polypeptide(L)'
;MYFKQNEVEFLSLYHHFKNMIEAGTIKNDQNAVQFIDILESIVRSLNDIVQLRKEADEMEEIKNNSWNDVSGNCPVCKQIVTVTIIGEIVNNHGFRVNILKCNDCGTEFNDYLPTKQDELLKWYEYFFNHLISQEIETNSALFQIPREELTSLRELYDDLKRNQHSVKESKKQLEIIEATADKQMKEITQYLYLIFGQTISGEQQIKLN
;
A
#
# COMPACT_ATOMS: atom_id res chain seq x y z
N MET A 1 -15.47 3.49 -2.88
CA MET A 1 -16.27 2.62 -2.00
C MET A 1 -15.32 1.54 -1.51
N TYR A 2 -14.98 1.51 -0.21
CA TYR A 2 -13.89 0.65 0.31
C TYR A 2 -14.37 -0.72 0.83
N PHE A 3 -15.69 -0.89 0.96
CA PHE A 3 -16.31 -2.18 1.27
C PHE A 3 -16.60 -2.96 -0.01
N LYS A 4 -16.27 -4.25 0.00
CA LYS A 4 -16.65 -5.22 -1.03
C LYS A 4 -18.12 -5.61 -0.87
N GLN A 5 -18.71 -6.18 -1.92
CA GLN A 5 -20.13 -6.57 -1.94
C GLN A 5 -20.53 -7.53 -0.81
N ASN A 6 -19.71 -8.55 -0.54
CA ASN A 6 -19.91 -9.50 0.56
C ASN A 6 -19.85 -8.83 1.94
N GLU A 7 -19.00 -7.82 2.10
CA GLU A 7 -18.86 -7.07 3.35
C GLU A 7 -20.10 -6.18 3.60
N VAL A 8 -20.64 -5.56 2.54
CA VAL A 8 -21.90 -4.81 2.59
C VAL A 8 -23.07 -5.73 2.96
N GLU A 9 -23.15 -6.90 2.35
CA GLU A 9 -24.18 -7.90 2.65
C GLU A 9 -24.14 -8.35 4.12
N PHE A 10 -22.94 -8.66 4.63
CA PHE A 10 -22.75 -8.98 6.05
C PHE A 10 -23.20 -7.84 6.95
N LEU A 11 -22.77 -6.60 6.68
CA LEU A 11 -23.15 -5.42 7.49
C LEU A 11 -24.67 -5.22 7.52
N SER A 12 -25.34 -5.42 6.38
CA SER A 12 -26.80 -5.37 6.30
C SER A 12 -27.47 -6.41 7.21
N LEU A 13 -26.99 -7.66 7.20
CA LEU A 13 -27.52 -8.72 8.06
C LEU A 13 -27.23 -8.45 9.53
N TYR A 14 -26.01 -8.01 9.87
CA TYR A 14 -25.65 -7.60 11.22
C TYR A 14 -26.60 -6.53 11.76
N HIS A 15 -26.82 -5.45 11.01
CA HIS A 15 -27.74 -4.40 11.42
C HIS A 15 -29.17 -4.91 11.58
N HIS A 16 -29.60 -5.82 10.70
CA HIS A 16 -30.91 -6.45 10.82
C HIS A 16 -31.06 -7.23 12.14
N PHE A 17 -30.12 -8.11 12.47
CA PHE A 17 -30.15 -8.89 13.72
C PHE A 17 -30.06 -8.01 14.96
N LYS A 18 -29.20 -6.99 14.94
CA LYS A 18 -29.07 -6.01 16.02
C LYS A 18 -30.41 -5.30 16.28
N ASN A 19 -31.06 -4.82 15.23
CA ASN A 19 -32.37 -4.18 15.33
C ASN A 19 -33.45 -5.13 15.87
N MET A 20 -33.45 -6.40 15.47
CA MET A 20 -34.40 -7.40 15.99
C MET A 20 -34.24 -7.63 17.50
N ILE A 21 -33.01 -7.63 18.02
CA ILE A 21 -32.73 -7.79 19.45
C ILE A 21 -33.12 -6.53 20.22
N GLU A 22 -32.75 -5.35 19.72
CA GLU A 22 -33.10 -4.06 20.32
C GLU A 22 -34.61 -3.83 20.36
N ALA A 23 -35.33 -4.26 19.32
CA ALA A 23 -36.80 -4.22 19.27
C ALA A 23 -37.48 -5.31 20.11
N GLY A 24 -36.72 -6.22 20.74
CA GLY A 24 -37.25 -7.32 21.55
C GLY A 24 -37.96 -8.41 20.75
N THR A 25 -37.74 -8.47 19.43
CA THR A 25 -38.29 -9.52 18.55
C THR A 25 -37.59 -10.85 18.78
N ILE A 26 -36.27 -10.81 19.04
CA ILE A 26 -35.49 -11.96 19.52
C ILE A 26 -35.38 -11.85 21.04
N LYS A 27 -35.59 -12.97 21.76
CA LYS A 27 -35.36 -13.02 23.21
C LYS A 27 -33.92 -12.62 23.50
N ASN A 28 -33.76 -11.55 24.27
CA ASN A 28 -32.46 -11.08 24.73
C ASN A 28 -31.95 -11.99 25.86
N ASP A 29 -31.58 -13.22 25.51
CA ASP A 29 -30.93 -14.18 26.39
C ASP A 29 -29.41 -14.14 26.23
N GLN A 30 -28.68 -14.87 27.08
CA GLN A 30 -27.22 -14.91 27.04
C GLN A 30 -26.67 -15.34 25.68
N ASN A 31 -27.36 -16.18 24.94
CA ASN A 31 -26.90 -16.64 23.62
C ASN A 31 -27.04 -15.52 22.59
N ALA A 32 -28.15 -14.78 22.61
CA ALA A 32 -28.36 -13.63 21.74
C ALA A 32 -27.31 -12.52 21.97
N VAL A 33 -26.98 -12.25 23.24
CA VAL A 33 -25.92 -11.29 23.61
C VAL A 33 -24.56 -11.76 23.09
N GLN A 34 -24.16 -13.00 23.39
CA GLN A 34 -22.87 -13.56 22.92
C GLN A 34 -22.77 -13.57 21.39
N PHE A 35 -23.89 -13.85 20.71
CA PHE A 35 -23.93 -13.84 19.25
C PHE A 35 -23.71 -12.44 18.68
N ILE A 36 -24.35 -11.41 19.25
CA ILE A 36 -24.10 -10.02 18.85
C ILE A 36 -22.67 -9.59 19.15
N ASP A 37 -22.11 -9.96 20.31
CA ASP A 37 -20.72 -9.63 20.65
C ASP A 37 -19.74 -10.19 19.60
N ILE A 38 -19.99 -11.42 19.11
CA ILE A 38 -19.21 -12.04 18.04
C ILE A 38 -19.34 -11.22 16.75
N LEU A 39 -20.56 -10.88 16.33
CA LEU A 39 -20.78 -10.07 15.13
C LEU A 39 -20.14 -8.68 15.24
N GLU A 40 -20.21 -8.04 16.41
CA GLU A 40 -19.56 -6.75 16.67
C GLU A 40 -18.03 -6.83 16.65
N SER A 41 -17.46 -7.95 17.09
CA SER A 41 -16.04 -8.22 16.92
C SER A 41 -15.66 -8.28 15.44
N ILE A 42 -16.45 -8.97 14.61
CA ILE A 42 -16.24 -9.09 13.18
C ILE A 42 -16.38 -7.73 12.47
N VAL A 43 -17.37 -6.91 12.86
CA VAL A 43 -17.54 -5.54 12.34
C VAL A 43 -16.31 -4.68 12.65
N ARG A 44 -15.75 -4.78 13.86
CA ARG A 44 -14.51 -4.08 14.22
C ARG A 44 -13.34 -4.51 13.34
N SER A 45 -13.10 -5.81 13.22
CA SER A 45 -12.04 -6.33 12.34
C SER A 45 -12.22 -5.92 10.88
N LEU A 46 -13.47 -5.84 10.41
CA LEU A 46 -13.77 -5.38 9.06
C LEU A 46 -13.42 -3.90 8.86
N ASN A 47 -13.71 -3.05 9.84
CA ASN A 47 -13.32 -1.63 9.80
C ASN A 47 -11.79 -1.47 9.78
N ASP A 48 -11.07 -2.29 10.54
CA ASP A 48 -9.60 -2.29 10.51
C ASP A 48 -9.05 -2.65 9.12
N ILE A 49 -9.63 -3.67 8.48
CA ILE A 49 -9.26 -4.07 7.10
C ILE A 49 -9.55 -2.94 6.10
N VAL A 50 -10.70 -2.28 6.21
CA VAL A 50 -11.07 -1.16 5.35
C VAL A 50 -10.11 0.02 5.52
N GLN A 51 -9.69 0.32 6.75
CA GLN A 51 -8.70 1.35 7.02
C GLN A 51 -7.35 1.00 6.38
N LEU A 52 -6.90 -0.25 6.48
CA LEU A 52 -5.68 -0.71 5.83
C LEU A 52 -5.75 -0.62 4.30
N ARG A 53 -6.89 -0.93 3.67
CA ARG A 53 -7.09 -0.74 2.21
C ARG A 53 -6.94 0.72 1.83
N LYS A 54 -7.54 1.62 2.61
CA LYS A 54 -7.47 3.06 2.36
C LYS A 54 -6.03 3.56 2.44
N GLU A 55 -5.28 3.16 3.46
CA GLU A 55 -3.87 3.52 3.61
C GLU A 55 -3.02 2.97 2.46
N ALA A 56 -3.31 1.75 1.98
CA ALA A 56 -2.64 1.16 0.82
C ALA A 56 -2.92 1.95 -0.46
N ASP A 57 -4.18 2.34 -0.70
CA ASP A 57 -4.59 3.13 -1.86
C ASP A 57 -3.95 4.53 -1.83
N GLU A 58 -3.93 5.20 -0.67
CA GLU A 58 -3.28 6.51 -0.49
C GLU A 58 -1.77 6.44 -0.79
N MET A 59 -1.09 5.38 -0.32
CA MET A 59 0.32 5.16 -0.64
C MET A 59 0.56 4.92 -2.14
N GLU A 60 -0.33 4.19 -2.80
CA GLU A 60 -0.25 3.93 -4.24
C GLU A 60 -0.54 5.21 -5.06
N GLU A 61 -1.47 6.04 -4.60
CA GLU A 61 -1.77 7.34 -5.20
C GLU A 61 -0.59 8.30 -5.08
N ILE A 62 0.06 8.39 -3.92
CA ILE A 62 1.30 9.17 -3.74
C ILE A 62 2.38 8.69 -4.72
N LYS A 63 2.53 7.37 -4.87
CA LYS A 63 3.48 6.77 -5.82
C LYS A 63 3.15 7.13 -7.27
N ASN A 64 1.86 7.20 -7.63
CA ASN A 64 1.43 7.51 -9.00
C ASN A 64 1.48 9.02 -9.30
N ASN A 65 1.18 9.88 -8.32
CA ASN A 65 1.22 11.34 -8.47
C ASN A 65 2.65 11.90 -8.46
N SER A 66 3.62 11.17 -7.87
CA SER A 66 5.04 11.52 -7.91
C SER A 66 5.61 11.67 -9.33
N TRP A 67 4.96 11.13 -10.37
CA TRP A 67 5.42 11.18 -11.75
C TRP A 67 5.08 12.48 -12.49
N ASN A 68 4.20 13.33 -11.94
CA ASN A 68 3.67 14.48 -12.67
C ASN A 68 4.47 15.77 -12.45
N ASP A 69 5.23 15.87 -11.36
CA ASP A 69 6.09 17.03 -11.05
C ASP A 69 7.55 16.58 -10.93
N VAL A 70 8.17 16.27 -12.07
CA VAL A 70 9.58 15.87 -12.12
C VAL A 70 10.44 17.12 -12.13
N SER A 71 11.37 17.19 -11.18
CA SER A 71 12.39 18.23 -11.12
C SER A 71 13.76 17.65 -11.44
N GLY A 72 14.55 18.34 -12.25
CA GLY A 72 15.90 17.92 -12.62
C GLY A 72 16.90 19.07 -12.53
N ASN A 73 18.17 18.76 -12.27
CA ASN A 73 19.24 19.76 -12.34
C ASN A 73 19.62 19.98 -13.80
N CYS A 74 19.19 21.11 -14.37
CA CYS A 74 19.45 21.40 -15.78
C CYS A 74 20.93 21.78 -15.98
N PRO A 75 21.66 21.12 -16.90
CA PRO A 75 23.08 21.41 -17.12
C PRO A 75 23.34 22.82 -17.67
N VAL A 76 22.32 23.44 -18.29
CA VAL A 76 22.40 24.80 -18.84
C VAL A 76 21.95 25.84 -17.83
N CYS A 77 20.81 25.64 -17.15
CA CYS A 77 20.33 26.59 -16.13
C CYS A 77 21.15 26.53 -14.83
N LYS A 78 21.86 25.42 -14.58
CA LYS A 78 22.62 25.15 -13.34
C LYS A 78 21.79 25.28 -12.06
N GLN A 79 20.50 25.00 -12.16
CA GLN A 79 19.55 25.01 -11.06
C GLN A 79 18.54 23.88 -11.23
N ILE A 80 17.86 23.54 -10.14
CA ILE A 80 16.75 22.59 -10.15
C ILE A 80 15.56 23.28 -10.82
N VAL A 81 15.07 22.68 -11.90
CA VAL A 81 13.95 23.18 -12.71
C VAL A 81 12.93 22.09 -12.91
N THR A 82 11.69 22.46 -13.20
CA THR A 82 10.68 21.51 -13.68
C THR A 82 11.08 20.99 -15.06
N VAL A 83 10.97 19.68 -15.25
CA VAL A 83 11.34 19.01 -16.50
C VAL A 83 10.18 18.19 -17.03
N THR A 84 10.15 18.00 -18.34
CA THR A 84 9.25 17.06 -19.01
C THR A 84 10.01 15.80 -19.39
N ILE A 85 9.46 14.62 -19.06
CA ILE A 85 10.00 13.35 -19.57
C ILE A 85 9.59 13.21 -21.03
N ILE A 86 10.58 13.12 -21.94
CA ILE A 86 10.35 13.00 -23.39
C ILE A 86 10.67 11.59 -23.92
N GLY A 87 11.27 10.73 -23.11
CA GLY A 87 11.55 9.34 -23.46
C GLY A 87 12.34 8.61 -22.39
N GLU A 88 12.79 7.40 -22.71
CA GLU A 88 13.70 6.60 -21.88
C GLU A 88 14.90 6.14 -22.72
N ILE A 89 16.07 6.04 -22.08
CA ILE A 89 17.30 5.50 -22.68
C ILE A 89 18.00 4.55 -21.72
N VAL A 90 18.73 3.58 -22.24
CA VAL A 90 19.63 2.75 -21.43
C VAL A 90 20.98 3.43 -21.32
N ASN A 91 21.42 3.74 -20.10
CA ASN A 91 22.73 4.37 -19.88
C ASN A 91 23.87 3.36 -20.06
N ASN A 92 25.12 3.86 -19.98
CA ASN A 92 26.33 3.04 -20.15
C ASN A 92 26.50 1.94 -19.10
N HIS A 93 25.72 1.97 -18.01
CA HIS A 93 25.72 0.99 -16.93
C HIS A 93 24.55 0.00 -17.03
N GLY A 94 23.76 0.07 -18.10
CA GLY A 94 22.65 -0.85 -18.36
C GLY A 94 21.34 -0.49 -17.65
N PHE A 95 21.23 0.68 -17.02
CA PHE A 95 20.01 1.14 -16.36
C PHE A 95 19.15 1.98 -17.31
N ARG A 96 17.83 1.81 -17.27
CA ARG A 96 16.89 2.69 -17.98
C ARG A 96 16.75 3.99 -17.21
N VAL A 97 17.03 5.11 -17.85
CA VAL A 97 16.93 6.46 -17.29
C VAL A 97 16.02 7.31 -18.17
N ASN A 98 15.40 8.33 -17.59
CA ASN A 98 14.55 9.25 -18.35
C ASN A 98 15.40 10.15 -19.25
N ILE A 99 14.90 10.46 -20.43
CA ILE A 99 15.33 11.62 -21.22
C ILE A 99 14.44 12.78 -20.79
N LEU A 100 15.06 13.81 -20.25
CA LEU A 100 14.42 14.98 -19.67
C LEU A 100 14.58 16.17 -20.60
N LYS A 101 13.57 17.03 -20.65
CA LYS A 101 13.61 18.34 -21.30
C LYS A 101 13.33 19.42 -20.28
N CYS A 102 14.25 20.37 -20.16
CA CYS A 102 14.07 21.54 -19.30
C CYS A 102 12.90 22.40 -19.80
N ASN A 103 11.93 22.71 -18.93
CA ASN A 103 10.80 23.56 -19.32
C ASN A 103 11.19 25.03 -19.51
N ASP A 104 12.26 25.49 -18.85
CA ASP A 104 12.71 26.88 -18.94
C ASP A 104 13.56 27.16 -20.19
N CYS A 105 14.57 26.32 -20.45
CA CYS A 105 15.55 26.55 -21.54
C CYS A 105 15.42 25.55 -22.71
N GLY A 106 14.53 24.57 -22.61
CA GLY A 106 14.30 23.58 -23.67
C GLY A 106 15.42 22.55 -23.88
N THR A 107 16.50 22.61 -23.10
CA THR A 107 17.64 21.69 -23.23
C THR A 107 17.23 20.28 -22.84
N GLU A 108 17.64 19.31 -23.67
CA GLU A 108 17.47 17.89 -23.44
C GLU A 108 18.69 17.32 -22.71
N PHE A 109 18.45 16.51 -21.69
CA PHE A 109 19.50 15.86 -20.91
C PHE A 109 18.98 14.56 -20.29
N ASN A 110 19.89 13.68 -19.90
CA ASN A 110 19.51 12.41 -19.29
C ASN A 110 19.38 12.58 -17.78
N ASP A 111 18.40 11.89 -17.21
CA ASP A 111 18.33 11.69 -15.78
C ASP A 111 19.51 10.83 -15.32
N TYR A 112 19.94 11.07 -14.08
CA TYR A 112 21.01 10.30 -13.46
C TYR A 112 20.46 9.02 -12.81
N LEU A 113 19.19 9.05 -12.39
CA LEU A 113 18.55 7.96 -11.67
C LEU A 113 17.76 7.03 -12.60
N PRO A 114 17.75 5.71 -12.34
CA PRO A 114 16.92 4.78 -13.08
C PRO A 114 15.42 5.07 -12.93
N THR A 115 14.66 4.83 -14.00
CA THR A 115 13.20 5.03 -14.02
C THR A 115 12.48 3.98 -13.19
N LYS A 116 13.04 2.77 -13.08
CA LYS A 116 12.41 1.69 -12.32
C LYS A 116 12.95 1.57 -10.91
N GLN A 117 12.04 1.38 -9.96
CA GLN A 117 12.35 1.24 -8.53
C GLN A 117 13.27 0.03 -8.23
N ASP A 118 13.16 -1.07 -8.99
CA ASP A 118 14.02 -2.25 -8.85
C ASP A 118 15.43 -2.04 -9.45
N GLU A 119 15.55 -1.15 -10.43
CA GLU A 119 16.84 -0.71 -10.99
C GLU A 119 17.50 0.34 -10.10
N LEU A 120 16.72 1.19 -9.42
CA LEU A 120 17.22 2.25 -8.52
C LEU A 120 18.08 1.70 -7.37
N LEU A 121 17.66 0.60 -6.74
CA LEU A 121 18.47 -0.04 -5.68
C LEU A 121 19.80 -0.58 -6.21
N LYS A 122 19.78 -1.26 -7.36
CA LYS A 122 20.99 -1.77 -8.01
C LYS A 122 21.93 -0.63 -8.41
N TRP A 123 21.35 0.49 -8.83
CA TRP A 123 22.10 1.69 -9.15
C TRP A 123 22.76 2.30 -7.91
N TYR A 124 22.07 2.35 -6.75
CA TYR A 124 22.71 2.77 -5.50
C TYR A 124 23.87 1.83 -5.11
N GLU A 125 23.69 0.51 -5.22
CA GLU A 125 24.79 -0.45 -4.97
C GLU A 125 25.98 -0.20 -5.91
N TYR A 126 25.71 0.02 -7.20
CA TYR A 126 26.73 0.37 -8.19
C TYR A 126 27.45 1.68 -7.83
N PHE A 127 26.70 2.71 -7.46
CA PHE A 127 27.21 4.03 -7.11
C PHE A 127 28.10 3.99 -5.85
N PHE A 128 27.65 3.31 -4.79
CA PHE A 128 28.47 3.13 -3.58
C PHE A 128 29.76 2.35 -3.85
N ASN A 129 29.68 1.26 -4.63
CA ASN A 129 30.87 0.50 -5.01
C ASN A 129 31.84 1.34 -5.84
N HIS A 130 31.34 2.20 -6.73
CA HIS A 130 32.17 3.10 -7.52
C HIS A 130 32.86 4.17 -6.66
N LEU A 131 32.13 4.81 -5.74
CA LEU A 131 32.70 5.79 -4.81
C LEU A 131 33.83 5.18 -3.97
N ILE A 132 33.62 3.96 -3.43
CA ILE A 132 34.63 3.25 -2.64
C ILE A 132 35.83 2.85 -3.50
N SER A 133 35.63 2.45 -4.76
CA SER A 133 36.72 2.06 -5.65
C SER A 133 37.60 3.25 -6.10
N GLN A 134 37.02 4.45 -6.25
CA GLN A 134 37.76 5.65 -6.66
C GLN A 134 38.60 6.26 -5.52
N GLU A 135 38.20 6.08 -4.26
CA GLU A 135 39.04 6.41 -3.08
C GLU A 135 40.35 5.62 -3.05
N ILE A 136 40.36 4.40 -3.59
CA ILE A 136 41.53 3.50 -3.53
C ILE A 136 42.56 3.83 -4.62
N GLU A 137 42.14 4.34 -5.78
CA GLU A 137 43.02 4.53 -6.94
C GLU A 137 43.46 5.98 -7.19
N THR A 138 42.79 6.99 -6.65
CA THR A 138 43.16 8.39 -6.94
C THR A 138 43.18 9.29 -5.73
N ASN A 139 44.37 9.83 -5.46
CA ASN A 139 44.63 11.04 -4.67
C ASN A 139 44.04 12.29 -5.38
N SER A 140 42.81 12.20 -5.91
CA SER A 140 42.17 13.27 -6.70
C SER A 140 41.23 14.07 -5.82
N ALA A 141 41.47 15.38 -5.77
CA ALA A 141 40.73 16.36 -5.00
C ALA A 141 39.28 16.63 -5.51
N LEU A 142 38.67 15.71 -6.26
CA LEU A 142 37.41 15.95 -6.98
C LEU A 142 36.17 15.32 -6.34
N PHE A 143 36.31 14.43 -5.37
CA PHE A 143 35.20 13.90 -4.57
C PHE A 143 35.60 13.74 -3.11
N GLN A 144 35.70 14.85 -2.37
CA GLN A 144 35.85 14.80 -0.92
C GLN A 144 34.48 14.69 -0.26
N ILE A 145 33.78 13.57 -0.49
CA ILE A 145 32.66 13.24 0.39
C ILE A 145 33.30 12.71 1.68
N PRO A 146 33.09 13.36 2.84
CA PRO A 146 33.64 12.88 4.10
C PRO A 146 33.24 11.41 4.33
N ARG A 147 34.16 10.62 4.88
CA ARG A 147 33.95 9.19 5.13
C ARG A 147 32.73 8.95 6.04
N GLU A 148 32.47 9.89 6.95
CA GLU A 148 31.27 9.90 7.80
C GLU A 148 29.99 10.00 6.97
N GLU A 149 29.94 10.90 5.98
CA GLU A 149 28.78 11.06 5.08
C GLU A 149 28.56 9.81 4.21
N LEU A 150 29.63 9.19 3.70
CA LEU A 150 29.54 7.92 2.97
C LEU A 150 28.99 6.79 3.85
N THR A 151 29.39 6.75 5.12
CA THR A 151 28.91 5.77 6.09
C THR A 151 27.41 5.98 6.37
N SER A 152 27.00 7.22 6.62
CA SER A 152 25.58 7.56 6.82
C SER A 152 24.73 7.26 5.58
N LEU A 153 25.22 7.54 4.37
CA LEU A 153 24.51 7.20 3.14
C LEU A 153 24.36 5.67 2.96
N ARG A 154 25.37 4.89 3.36
CA ARG A 154 25.30 3.43 3.32
C ARG A 154 24.31 2.88 4.35
N GLU A 155 24.28 3.42 5.56
CA GLU A 155 23.29 3.07 6.58
C GLU A 155 21.87 3.36 6.09
N LEU A 156 21.65 4.55 5.49
CA LEU A 156 20.38 4.91 4.87
C LEU A 156 19.97 3.97 3.74
N TYR A 157 20.92 3.53 2.92
CA TYR A 157 20.67 2.54 1.87
C TYR A 157 20.26 1.18 2.43
N ASP A 158 20.99 0.69 3.44
CA ASP A 158 20.68 -0.58 4.10
C ASP A 158 19.31 -0.51 4.80
N ASP A 159 18.95 0.63 5.41
CA ASP A 159 17.62 0.89 5.93
C ASP A 159 16.55 0.86 4.85
N LEU A 160 16.78 1.52 3.71
CA LEU A 160 15.85 1.54 2.59
C LEU A 160 15.61 0.12 2.03
N LYS A 161 16.67 -0.69 1.95
CA LYS A 161 16.61 -2.10 1.53
C LYS A 161 15.81 -2.95 2.52
N ARG A 162 16.03 -2.77 3.83
CA ARG A 162 15.25 -3.43 4.89
C ARG A 162 13.77 -3.02 4.83
N ASN A 163 13.51 -1.73 4.68
CA ASN A 163 12.14 -1.19 4.60
C ASN A 163 11.41 -1.72 3.37
N GLN A 164 12.07 -1.81 2.20
CA GLN A 164 11.45 -2.40 1.01
C GLN A 164 11.07 -3.87 1.23
N HIS A 165 11.92 -4.65 1.89
CA HIS A 165 11.61 -6.03 2.24
C HIS A 165 10.41 -6.10 3.18
N SER A 166 10.41 -5.29 4.25
CA SER A 166 9.34 -5.22 5.23
C SER A 166 8.00 -4.85 4.58
N VAL A 167 7.97 -3.84 3.70
CA VAL A 167 6.75 -3.45 2.95
C VAL A 167 6.25 -4.59 2.09
N LYS A 168 7.14 -5.33 1.42
CA LYS A 168 6.76 -6.49 0.60
C LYS A 168 6.16 -7.62 1.44
N GLU A 169 6.70 -7.86 2.63
CA GLU A 169 6.15 -8.84 3.58
C GLU A 169 4.80 -8.39 4.12
N SER A 170 4.67 -7.13 4.55
CA SER A 170 3.41 -6.56 5.02
C SER A 170 2.32 -6.64 3.95
N LYS A 171 2.64 -6.37 2.67
CA LYS A 171 1.68 -6.52 1.57
C LYS A 171 1.19 -7.96 1.42
N LYS A 172 2.10 -8.95 1.49
CA LYS A 172 1.71 -10.37 1.46
C LYS A 172 0.85 -10.76 2.66
N GLN A 173 1.18 -10.25 3.85
CA GLN A 173 0.38 -10.50 5.04
C GLN A 173 -1.02 -9.90 4.90
N LEU A 174 -1.14 -8.69 4.35
CA LEU A 174 -2.42 -8.07 4.05
C LEU A 174 -3.25 -8.91 3.08
N GLU A 175 -2.66 -9.39 1.98
CA GLU A 175 -3.33 -10.29 1.02
C GLU A 175 -3.87 -11.57 1.69
N ILE A 176 -3.10 -12.16 2.63
CA ILE A 176 -3.53 -13.35 3.39
C ILE A 176 -4.67 -13.01 4.36
N ILE A 177 -4.58 -11.88 5.06
CA ILE A 177 -5.62 -11.40 5.98
C ILE A 177 -6.92 -11.17 5.21
N GLU A 178 -6.85 -10.50 4.07
CA GLU A 178 -8.02 -10.26 3.22
C GLU A 178 -8.66 -11.53 2.70
N ALA A 179 -7.86 -12.48 2.20
CA ALA A 179 -8.37 -13.76 1.71
C ALA A 179 -9.05 -14.56 2.82
N THR A 180 -8.47 -14.52 4.03
CA THR A 180 -9.04 -15.20 5.21
C THR A 180 -10.33 -14.53 5.66
N ALA A 181 -10.34 -13.20 5.73
CA ALA A 181 -11.52 -12.41 6.08
C ALA A 181 -12.65 -12.63 5.07
N ASP A 182 -12.37 -12.60 3.77
CA ASP A 182 -13.37 -12.85 2.71
C ASP A 182 -14.01 -14.24 2.84
N LYS A 183 -13.21 -15.26 3.17
CA LYS A 183 -13.70 -16.62 3.41
C LYS A 183 -14.59 -16.68 4.64
N GLN A 184 -14.12 -16.17 5.78
CA GLN A 184 -14.89 -16.14 7.02
C GLN A 184 -16.20 -15.37 6.84
N MET A 185 -16.14 -14.23 6.14
CA MET A 185 -17.30 -13.39 5.87
C MET A 185 -18.37 -14.14 5.08
N LYS A 186 -17.97 -14.89 4.06
CA LYS A 186 -18.90 -15.72 3.27
C LYS A 186 -19.55 -16.80 4.12
N GLU A 187 -18.76 -17.53 4.92
CA GLU A 187 -19.27 -18.58 5.80
C GLU A 187 -20.27 -18.02 6.82
N ILE A 188 -19.90 -16.94 7.51
CA ILE A 188 -20.75 -16.29 8.52
C ILE A 188 -22.02 -15.73 7.86
N THR A 189 -21.91 -15.08 6.72
CA THR A 189 -23.07 -14.55 5.97
C THR A 189 -24.04 -15.68 5.60
N GLN A 190 -23.54 -16.83 5.16
CA GLN A 190 -24.37 -18.01 4.90
C GLN A 190 -25.07 -18.51 6.17
N TYR A 191 -24.35 -18.57 7.30
CA TYR A 191 -24.96 -18.91 8.59
C TYR A 191 -26.05 -17.91 9.01
N LEU A 192 -25.82 -16.61 8.81
CA LEU A 192 -26.80 -15.57 9.09
C LEU A 192 -28.07 -15.72 8.24
N TYR A 193 -27.93 -16.05 6.96
CA TYR A 193 -29.08 -16.34 6.10
C TYR A 193 -29.85 -17.59 6.56
N LEU A 194 -29.16 -18.64 7.01
CA LEU A 194 -29.81 -19.84 7.54
C LEU A 194 -30.63 -19.52 8.80
N ILE A 195 -30.05 -18.76 9.73
CA ILE A 195 -30.76 -18.32 10.95
C ILE A 195 -31.95 -17.45 10.58
N PHE A 196 -31.78 -16.50 9.66
CA PHE A 196 -32.85 -15.61 9.20
C PHE A 196 -34.01 -16.37 8.54
N GLY A 197 -33.72 -17.40 7.73
CA GLY A 197 -34.75 -18.27 7.16
C GLY A 197 -35.54 -19.06 8.21
N GLN A 198 -34.87 -19.51 9.28
CA GLN A 198 -35.50 -20.23 10.39
C GLN A 198 -36.37 -19.32 11.27
N THR A 199 -35.96 -18.08 11.52
CA THR A 199 -36.78 -17.13 12.31
C THR A 199 -38.06 -16.72 11.59
N ILE A 200 -38.00 -16.46 10.27
CA ILE A 200 -39.19 -16.13 9.47
C ILE A 200 -40.18 -17.30 9.39
N SER A 201 -39.68 -18.51 9.17
CA SER A 201 -40.53 -19.71 9.08
C SER A 201 -41.18 -20.08 10.42
N GLY A 202 -40.51 -19.83 11.55
CA GLY A 202 -41.06 -20.00 12.89
C GLY A 202 -42.15 -18.97 13.25
N GLU A 203 -41.97 -17.70 12.90
CA GLU A 203 -42.98 -16.65 13.14
C GLU A 203 -44.28 -16.88 12.36
N GLN A 204 -44.20 -17.45 11.15
CA GLN A 204 -45.40 -17.80 10.38
C GLN A 204 -46.19 -18.95 11.00
N GLN A 205 -45.53 -19.91 11.66
CA GLN A 205 -46.22 -20.99 12.37
C GLN A 205 -46.92 -20.53 13.65
N ILE A 206 -46.38 -19.52 14.35
CA ILE A 206 -47.00 -18.95 15.56
C ILE A 206 -48.26 -18.13 15.23
N LYS A 207 -48.35 -17.54 14.03
CA LYS A 207 -49.55 -16.82 13.57
C LYS A 207 -50.67 -17.72 13.02
N LEU A 208 -50.40 -19.02 12.84
CA LEU A 208 -51.35 -20.00 12.29
C LEU A 208 -51.93 -20.96 13.35
N ASN A 209 -51.55 -20.81 14.62
CA ASN A 209 -52.14 -21.49 15.78
C ASN A 209 -52.81 -20.48 16.70
#